data_AF-G3II67-F1
#
_entry.id   AF-G3II67-F1
#
_cell.length_a   1.000
_cell.length_b   1.000
_cell.length_c   1.000
_cell.angle_alpha   90.00
_cell.angle_beta   90.00
_cell.angle_gamma   90.00
#
_symmetry.space_group_name_H-M   'P 1'
#
loop_
_entity.id
_entity.type
_entity.pdbx_description
1 polymer ?
#
loop_
_entity_poly.entity_id
_entity_poly.type
_entity_poly.pdbx_seq_one_letter_code
_entity_poly.pdbx_strand_id
1 'polypeptide(L)'
;MLMLGGVDPSYYSGDLHWVPVSKPSYWQLALDSISVNGEVIACEGGCQGIMDTGTSLLTGPRNSILNIHNLIGAKASSDGEYVLRCDTINTLPDIVFTIDVVTYPVPASAYIWKGHSHNCYSNFEEGKGDPSDSEMWVLGDVFLRLYFTVFDRASNRIGLAPAV
;
A
#
# COMPACT_ATOMS: atom_id res chain seq x y z
N MET A 1 0.73 -10.77 13.73
CA MET A 1 0.43 -12.10 14.26
C MET A 1 -0.01 -12.98 13.10
N LEU A 2 0.35 -14.28 13.08
CA LEU A 2 -0.11 -15.22 12.06
C LEU A 2 -1.15 -16.17 12.67
N MET A 3 -2.29 -16.33 11.99
CA MET A 3 -3.32 -17.29 12.35
C MET A 3 -3.48 -18.30 11.21
N LEU A 4 -3.43 -19.58 11.53
CA LEU A 4 -3.59 -20.65 10.56
C LEU A 4 -4.93 -21.36 10.80
N GLY A 5 -5.79 -21.37 9.79
CA GLY A 5 -7.08 -22.08 9.84
C GLY A 5 -8.21 -21.33 10.55
N GLY A 6 -8.05 -20.04 10.82
CA GLY A 6 -9.08 -19.24 11.49
C GLY A 6 -8.83 -17.74 11.39
N VAL A 7 -9.78 -16.98 11.93
CA VAL A 7 -9.77 -15.52 11.99
C VAL A 7 -10.22 -15.13 13.40
N ASP A 8 -9.49 -14.21 14.04
CA ASP A 8 -9.88 -13.65 15.33
C ASP A 8 -10.43 -12.23 15.14
N PRO A 9 -11.73 -12.01 15.40
CA PRO A 9 -12.36 -10.70 15.29
C PRO A 9 -11.78 -9.62 16.21
N SER A 10 -10.97 -9.95 17.22
CA SER A 10 -10.40 -8.93 18.11
C SER A 10 -9.34 -8.05 17.45
N TYR A 11 -8.84 -8.43 16.27
CA TYR A 11 -7.75 -7.72 15.56
C TYR A 11 -8.23 -6.81 14.43
N TYR A 12 -9.55 -6.70 14.21
CA TYR A 12 -10.11 -5.80 13.22
C TYR A 12 -11.45 -5.24 13.67
N SER A 13 -11.88 -4.18 12.99
CA SER A 13 -13.17 -3.53 13.23
C SER A 13 -14.05 -3.63 11.99
N GLY A 14 -15.37 -3.68 12.21
CA GLY A 14 -16.35 -3.86 11.14
C GLY A 14 -16.34 -5.28 10.54
N ASP A 15 -16.81 -5.40 9.31
CA ASP A 15 -16.89 -6.65 8.58
C ASP A 15 -15.74 -6.79 7.58
N LEU A 16 -15.34 -8.03 7.29
CA LEU A 16 -14.39 -8.32 6.21
C LEU A 16 -15.03 -8.04 4.86
N HIS A 17 -14.39 -7.17 4.08
CA HIS A 17 -14.69 -7.00 2.67
C HIS A 17 -13.87 -8.00 1.84
N TRP A 18 -14.54 -8.79 1.01
CA TRP A 18 -13.94 -9.91 0.28
C TRP A 18 -13.69 -9.57 -1.18
N VAL A 19 -12.42 -9.61 -1.58
CA VAL A 19 -11.96 -9.30 -2.94
C VAL A 19 -11.45 -10.59 -3.61
N PRO A 20 -11.89 -10.93 -4.84
CA PRO A 20 -11.42 -12.12 -5.53
C PRO A 20 -9.95 -12.00 -5.93
N VAL A 21 -9.20 -13.11 -5.86
CA VAL A 21 -7.84 -13.17 -6.42
C VAL A 21 -7.93 -13.16 -7.94
N SER A 22 -7.25 -12.21 -8.60
CA SER A 22 -7.32 -12.04 -10.06
C SER A 22 -6.50 -13.08 -10.82
N LYS A 23 -5.35 -13.49 -10.28
CA LYS A 23 -4.48 -14.54 -10.84
C LYS A 23 -3.90 -15.40 -9.71
N PRO A 24 -4.11 -16.74 -9.71
CA PRO A 24 -3.67 -17.62 -8.63
C PRO A 24 -2.17 -17.95 -8.75
N SER A 25 -1.32 -16.95 -8.50
CA SER A 25 0.14 -17.07 -8.43
C SER A 25 0.64 -16.37 -7.17
N TYR A 26 0.43 -15.06 -7.11
CA TYR A 26 0.53 -14.27 -5.89
C TYR A 26 -0.87 -14.11 -5.27
N TRP A 27 -0.94 -13.51 -4.07
CA TRP A 27 -2.18 -12.94 -3.55
C TRP A 27 -2.50 -11.63 -4.29
N GLN A 28 -2.79 -11.79 -5.58
CA GLN A 28 -2.98 -10.72 -6.55
C GLN A 28 -4.44 -10.29 -6.60
N LEU A 29 -4.68 -8.98 -6.67
CA LEU A 29 -6.00 -8.37 -6.78
C LEU A 29 -5.99 -7.24 -7.82
N ALA A 30 -7.17 -6.86 -8.27
CA ALA A 30 -7.36 -5.66 -9.08
C ALA A 30 -7.46 -4.44 -8.15
N LEU A 31 -6.67 -3.41 -8.46
CA LEU A 31 -6.83 -2.08 -7.88
C LEU A 31 -7.62 -1.23 -8.87
N ASP A 32 -8.60 -0.48 -8.38
CA ASP A 32 -9.44 0.37 -9.22
C ASP A 32 -8.76 1.72 -9.52
N SER A 33 -8.14 2.30 -8.48
CA SER A 33 -7.40 3.57 -8.60
C SER A 33 -6.58 3.85 -7.34
N ILE A 34 -5.62 4.77 -7.47
CA ILE A 34 -4.90 5.36 -6.35
C ILE A 34 -5.09 6.87 -6.43
N SER A 35 -5.59 7.47 -5.34
CA SER A 35 -6.00 8.88 -5.34
C SER A 35 -5.47 9.65 -4.13
N VAL A 36 -5.40 10.96 -4.30
CA VAL A 36 -5.06 11.93 -3.26
C VAL A 36 -6.05 13.08 -3.37
N ASN A 37 -6.67 13.47 -2.26
CA ASN A 37 -7.69 14.55 -2.21
C ASN A 37 -8.81 14.40 -3.25
N GLY A 38 -9.17 13.16 -3.61
CA GLY A 38 -10.21 12.84 -4.59
C GLY A 38 -9.74 12.85 -6.06
N GLU A 39 -8.48 13.20 -6.34
CA GLU A 39 -7.90 13.13 -7.68
C GLU A 39 -7.10 11.83 -7.86
N VAL A 40 -7.32 11.13 -8.98
CA VAL A 40 -6.58 9.90 -9.31
C VAL A 40 -5.16 10.29 -9.75
N ILE A 41 -4.16 9.79 -9.03
CA ILE A 41 -2.74 10.11 -9.27
C ILE A 41 -1.95 8.94 -9.87
N ALA A 42 -2.50 7.72 -9.79
CA ALA A 42 -1.94 6.51 -10.35
C ALA A 42 -3.03 5.44 -10.52
N CYS A 43 -2.73 4.39 -11.29
CA CYS A 43 -3.65 3.27 -11.50
C CYS A 43 -5.01 3.73 -12.12
N GLU A 44 -4.99 4.74 -12.98
CA GLU A 44 -6.20 5.20 -13.67
C GLU A 44 -6.71 4.13 -14.63
N GLY A 45 -8.01 3.80 -14.55
CA GLY A 45 -8.59 2.70 -15.31
C GLY A 45 -8.28 1.31 -14.76
N GLY A 46 -7.64 1.26 -13.59
CA GLY A 46 -7.32 0.04 -12.87
C GLY A 46 -5.96 -0.56 -13.22
N CYS A 47 -5.43 -1.34 -12.29
CA CYS A 47 -4.14 -2.01 -12.40
C CYS A 47 -4.11 -3.26 -11.52
N GLN A 48 -2.96 -3.92 -11.41
CA GLN A 48 -2.80 -5.09 -10.55
C GLN A 48 -1.93 -4.76 -9.34
N GLY A 49 -2.30 -5.32 -8.20
CA GLY A 49 -1.51 -5.27 -6.98
C GLY A 49 -1.43 -6.64 -6.31
N ILE A 50 -0.41 -6.83 -5.48
CA ILE A 50 -0.27 -8.02 -4.62
C ILE A 50 -0.23 -7.62 -3.16
N MET A 51 -0.82 -8.45 -2.30
CA MET A 51 -0.66 -8.36 -0.85
C MET A 51 0.54 -9.21 -0.44
N ASP A 52 1.62 -8.59 0.01
CA ASP A 52 2.89 -9.28 0.25
C ASP A 52 3.47 -8.97 1.64
N THR A 53 3.31 -9.91 2.57
CA THR A 53 3.91 -9.84 3.90
C THR A 53 5.45 -9.93 3.88
N GLY A 54 6.06 -10.25 2.74
CA GLY A 54 7.52 -10.30 2.56
C GLY A 54 8.15 -8.95 2.17
N THR A 55 7.33 -7.94 1.84
CA THR A 55 7.79 -6.62 1.41
C THR A 55 7.52 -5.57 2.48
N SER A 56 8.55 -4.83 2.88
CA SER A 56 8.44 -3.81 3.94
C SER A 56 7.66 -2.55 3.52
N LEU A 57 7.69 -2.21 2.23
CA LEU A 57 7.30 -0.90 1.69
C LEU A 57 6.04 -1.00 0.83
N LEU A 58 5.52 0.15 0.39
CA LEU A 58 4.62 0.24 -0.75
C LEU A 58 5.47 0.35 -2.02
N THR A 59 5.28 -0.54 -2.98
CA THR A 59 6.01 -0.45 -4.25
C THR A 59 5.07 -0.36 -5.44
N GLY A 60 5.55 0.20 -6.54
CA GLY A 60 4.77 0.33 -7.76
C GLY A 60 5.57 0.86 -8.94
N PRO A 61 4.89 1.12 -10.08
CA PRO A 61 5.54 1.60 -11.30
C PRO A 61 6.31 2.89 -11.07
N ARG A 62 7.51 2.98 -11.65
CA ARG A 62 8.43 4.12 -11.53
C ARG A 62 7.74 5.48 -11.64
N ASN A 63 6.97 5.69 -12.70
CA ASN A 63 6.33 6.98 -12.95
C ASN A 63 5.31 7.34 -11.86
N SER A 64 4.57 6.35 -11.36
CA SER A 64 3.60 6.54 -10.28
C SER A 64 4.29 6.88 -8.97
N ILE A 65 5.37 6.18 -8.65
CA ILE A 65 6.17 6.41 -7.43
C ILE A 65 6.82 7.79 -7.47
N LEU A 66 7.41 8.20 -8.60
CA LEU A 66 7.95 9.54 -8.78
C LEU A 66 6.87 10.63 -8.63
N ASN A 67 5.67 10.40 -9.15
CA ASN A 67 4.55 11.32 -8.96
C ASN A 67 4.18 11.47 -7.48
N ILE A 68 4.07 10.35 -6.75
CA ILE A 68 3.81 10.36 -5.30
C ILE A 68 4.91 11.11 -4.55
N HIS A 69 6.18 10.83 -4.82
CA HIS A 69 7.31 11.51 -4.17
C HIS A 69 7.30 13.02 -4.41
N ASN A 70 7.00 13.45 -5.63
CA ASN A 70 6.84 14.88 -5.94
C ASN A 70 5.68 15.50 -5.16
N LEU A 71 4.54 14.81 -5.08
CA LEU A 71 3.35 15.28 -4.37
C LEU A 71 3.61 15.48 -2.87
N ILE A 72 4.32 14.54 -2.23
CA ILE A 72 4.64 14.62 -0.80
C ILE A 72 5.90 15.47 -0.51
N GLY A 73 6.55 16.01 -1.55
CA GLY A 73 7.75 16.82 -1.42
C GLY A 73 9.01 16.04 -1.00
N ALA A 74 9.04 14.73 -1.22
CA ALA A 74 10.19 13.89 -0.93
C ALA A 74 11.23 13.97 -2.06
N LYS A 75 12.51 13.95 -1.69
CA LYS A 75 13.63 14.07 -2.63
C LYS A 75 14.57 12.88 -2.48
N ALA A 76 15.08 12.40 -3.61
CA ALA A 76 16.09 11.34 -3.60
C ALA A 76 17.36 11.78 -2.83
N SER A 77 17.83 10.92 -1.93
CA SER A 77 19.12 11.02 -1.27
C SER A 77 20.21 10.36 -2.12
N SER A 78 21.47 10.49 -1.71
CA SER A 78 22.60 9.79 -2.33
C SER A 78 22.49 8.27 -2.26
N ASP A 79 21.73 7.76 -1.29
CA ASP A 79 21.58 6.32 -1.02
C ASP A 79 20.34 5.72 -1.71
N GLY A 80 19.63 6.52 -2.52
CA GLY A 80 18.45 6.10 -3.27
C GLY A 80 17.13 6.14 -2.49
N GLU A 81 17.18 6.51 -1.20
CA GLU A 81 15.99 6.74 -0.38
C GLU A 81 15.34 8.08 -0.71
N TYR A 82 14.05 8.23 -0.40
CA TYR A 82 13.33 9.50 -0.59
C TYR A 82 13.08 10.19 0.73
N VAL A 83 13.69 11.36 0.91
CA VAL A 83 13.76 12.09 2.17
C VAL A 83 12.94 13.37 2.12
N LEU A 84 12.29 13.69 3.22
CA LEU A 84 11.49 14.89 3.44
C LEU A 84 11.70 15.39 4.88
N ARG A 85 11.31 16.63 5.15
CA ARG A 85 11.38 17.17 6.51
C ARG A 85 10.25 16.62 7.37
N CYS A 86 10.55 16.18 8.59
CA CYS A 86 9.54 15.61 9.46
C CYS A 86 8.43 16.57 9.91
N ASP A 87 8.66 17.90 9.84
CA ASP A 87 7.68 18.92 10.21
C ASP A 87 6.52 19.04 9.21
N THR A 88 6.66 18.48 7.99
CA THR A 88 5.59 18.51 6.98
C THR A 88 4.60 17.35 7.10
N ILE A 89 4.85 16.34 7.96
CA ILE A 89 4.00 15.13 8.04
C ILE A 89 2.53 15.47 8.29
N ASN A 90 2.25 16.43 9.17
CA ASN A 90 0.88 16.80 9.54
C ASN A 90 0.13 17.55 8.42
N THR A 91 0.83 17.95 7.34
CA THR A 91 0.23 18.60 6.18
C THR A 91 0.09 17.68 4.98
N LEU A 92 0.63 16.46 5.06
CA LEU A 92 0.57 15.50 3.98
C LEU A 92 -0.81 14.83 3.91
N PRO A 93 -1.34 14.59 2.71
CA PRO A 93 -2.65 13.98 2.53
C PRO A 93 -2.60 12.47 2.73
N ASP A 94 -3.75 11.85 2.93
CA ASP A 94 -3.86 10.40 2.81
C ASP A 94 -3.70 9.98 1.34
N ILE A 95 -3.02 8.85 1.12
CA ILE A 95 -3.00 8.19 -0.19
C ILE A 95 -4.02 7.06 -0.14
N VAL A 96 -5.02 7.13 -1.00
CA VAL A 96 -6.20 6.25 -0.95
C VAL A 96 -6.12 5.23 -2.06
N PHE A 97 -6.04 3.96 -1.68
CA PHE A 97 -6.18 2.83 -2.60
C PHE A 97 -7.65 2.45 -2.71
N THR A 98 -8.17 2.30 -3.92
CA THR A 98 -9.53 1.81 -4.14
C THR A 98 -9.47 0.38 -4.65
N ILE A 99 -10.16 -0.54 -3.96
CA ILE A 99 -10.18 -1.98 -4.25
C ILE A 99 -11.63 -2.44 -4.17
N ASP A 100 -12.16 -2.95 -5.28
CA ASP A 100 -13.56 -3.40 -5.40
C ASP A 100 -14.54 -2.33 -4.87
N VAL A 101 -14.35 -1.09 -5.35
CA VAL A 101 -15.16 0.10 -5.01
C VAL A 101 -15.03 0.57 -3.56
N VAL A 102 -14.31 -0.16 -2.69
CA VAL A 102 -14.03 0.23 -1.31
C VAL A 102 -12.72 1.00 -1.23
N THR A 103 -12.68 2.06 -0.42
CA THR A 103 -11.51 2.91 -0.24
C THR A 103 -10.71 2.53 1.01
N TYR A 104 -9.39 2.50 0.86
CA TYR A 104 -8.41 2.14 1.87
C TYR A 104 -7.39 3.28 2.01
N PRO A 105 -7.68 4.31 2.84
CA PRO A 105 -6.75 5.40 3.10
C PRO A 105 -5.47 4.92 3.81
N VAL A 106 -4.32 5.34 3.32
CA VAL A 106 -3.02 5.16 3.97
C VAL A 106 -2.58 6.54 4.45
N PRO A 107 -2.63 6.82 5.76
CA PRO A 107 -2.28 8.13 6.28
C PRO A 107 -0.77 8.37 6.26
N ALA A 108 -0.39 9.64 6.27
CA ALA A 108 1.03 10.04 6.29
C ALA A 108 1.82 9.42 7.44
N SER A 109 1.19 9.17 8.60
CA SER A 109 1.82 8.49 9.73
C SER A 109 2.20 7.03 9.44
N ALA A 110 1.62 6.40 8.41
CA ALA A 110 1.93 5.05 7.99
C ALA A 110 2.97 5.01 6.87
N TYR A 111 2.81 5.86 5.84
CA TYR A 111 3.71 5.86 4.69
C TYR A 111 4.96 6.74 4.86
N ILE A 112 5.09 7.48 5.97
CA ILE A 112 6.31 8.21 6.34
C ILE A 112 6.97 7.57 7.56
N TRP A 113 8.22 7.18 7.42
CA TRP A 113 9.07 6.75 8.53
C TRP A 113 9.88 7.92 9.12
N LYS A 114 9.84 8.09 10.44
CA LYS A 114 10.63 9.09 11.15
C LYS A 114 12.02 8.53 11.46
N GLY A 115 13.04 9.06 10.79
CA GLY A 115 14.42 8.73 11.08
C GLY A 115 15.03 9.66 12.13
N HIS A 116 16.36 9.75 12.11
CA HIS A 116 17.12 10.60 13.03
C HIS A 116 17.25 12.04 12.50
N SER A 117 17.48 13.00 13.41
CA SER A 117 17.91 14.38 13.07
C SER A 117 16.98 15.14 12.11
N HIS A 118 15.65 15.03 12.31
CA HIS A 118 14.59 15.78 11.60
C HIS A 118 14.35 15.36 10.14
N ASN A 119 15.07 14.34 9.66
CA ASN A 119 14.82 13.72 8.37
C ASN A 119 13.83 12.57 8.50
N CYS A 120 12.86 12.58 7.60
CA CYS A 120 11.85 11.56 7.45
C CYS A 120 11.97 10.93 6.08
N TYR A 121 11.49 9.70 5.94
CA TYR A 121 11.69 8.86 4.77
C TYR A 121 10.34 8.39 4.25
N SER A 122 10.19 8.43 2.93
CA SER A 122 9.02 7.84 2.26
C SER A 122 9.14 6.32 2.28
N ASN A 123 8.06 5.63 2.66
CA ASN A 123 7.95 4.18 2.53
C ASN A 123 7.38 3.75 1.16
N PHE A 124 7.50 4.61 0.14
CA PHE A 124 7.23 4.27 -1.26
C PHE A 124 8.54 4.01 -2.01
N GLU A 125 8.61 2.90 -2.74
CA GLU A 125 9.77 2.53 -3.56
C GLU A 125 9.35 2.12 -4.99
N GLU A 126 10.23 2.36 -5.95
CA GLU A 126 10.08 1.83 -7.30
C GLU A 126 10.11 0.30 -7.28
N GLY A 127 9.13 -0.34 -7.94
CA GLY A 127 9.11 -1.79 -8.11
C GLY A 127 10.36 -2.29 -8.84
N LYS A 128 11.00 -3.33 -8.29
CA LYS A 128 12.20 -3.96 -8.86
C LYS A 128 11.86 -5.36 -9.36
N GLY A 129 12.51 -5.79 -10.43
CA GLY A 129 12.34 -7.13 -10.99
C GLY A 129 12.18 -7.10 -12.50
N ASP A 130 11.59 -8.17 -13.04
CA ASP A 130 11.22 -8.20 -14.45
C ASP A 130 10.14 -7.14 -14.76
N PRO A 131 10.04 -6.67 -16.01
CA PRO A 131 9.10 -5.61 -16.38
C PRO A 131 7.65 -5.86 -15.99
N SER A 132 7.21 -7.12 -15.95
CA SER A 132 5.85 -7.47 -15.49
C SER A 132 5.65 -7.21 -14.00
N ASP A 133 6.70 -7.43 -13.20
CA ASP A 133 6.65 -7.32 -11.74
C ASP A 133 6.88 -5.88 -11.30
N SER A 134 7.74 -5.13 -12.00
CA SER A 134 7.96 -3.70 -11.73
C SER A 134 6.72 -2.82 -12.03
N GLU A 135 5.79 -3.32 -12.84
CA GLU A 135 4.53 -2.64 -13.16
C GLU A 135 3.37 -3.00 -12.20
N MET A 136 3.54 -4.01 -11.35
CA MET A 136 2.57 -4.36 -10.31
C MET A 136 2.78 -3.52 -9.05
N TRP A 137 1.69 -3.19 -8.37
CA TRP A 137 1.77 -2.64 -7.03
C TRP A 137 2.04 -3.73 -6.00
N VAL A 138 2.88 -3.45 -5.01
CA VAL A 138 3.05 -4.31 -3.83
C VAL A 138 2.53 -3.58 -2.61
N LEU A 139 1.45 -4.10 -2.04
CA LEU A 139 0.88 -3.66 -0.78
C LEU A 139 1.52 -4.45 0.35
N GLY A 140 2.70 -3.98 0.77
CA GLY A 140 3.50 -4.59 1.81
C GLY A 140 3.07 -4.20 3.23
N ASP A 141 4.01 -4.32 4.16
CA ASP A 141 3.84 -4.07 5.60
C ASP A 141 3.17 -2.73 5.93
N VAL A 142 3.48 -1.67 5.18
CA VAL A 142 2.86 -0.35 5.36
C VAL A 142 1.33 -0.43 5.27
N PHE A 143 0.81 -1.17 4.29
CA PHE A 143 -0.62 -1.39 4.09
C PHE A 143 -1.16 -2.42 5.08
N LEU A 144 -0.46 -3.55 5.21
CA LEU A 144 -0.91 -4.70 6.02
C LEU A 144 -0.94 -4.44 7.53
N ARG A 145 -0.29 -3.36 8.00
CA ARG A 145 -0.41 -2.88 9.40
C ARG A 145 -1.69 -2.07 9.64
N LEU A 146 -2.24 -1.46 8.61
CA LEU A 146 -3.48 -0.67 8.70
C LEU A 146 -4.72 -1.54 8.51
N TYR A 147 -4.59 -2.58 7.69
CA TYR A 147 -5.69 -3.44 7.30
C TYR A 147 -5.38 -4.88 7.66
N PHE A 148 -6.23 -5.45 8.50
CA PHE A 148 -6.23 -6.86 8.80
C PHE A 148 -6.58 -7.63 7.52
N THR A 149 -5.75 -8.62 7.21
CA THR A 149 -5.81 -9.34 5.92
C THR A 149 -6.04 -10.82 6.15
N VAL A 150 -7.08 -11.36 5.52
CA VAL A 150 -7.40 -12.80 5.50
C VAL A 150 -7.10 -13.36 4.13
N PHE A 151 -6.35 -14.45 4.10
CA PHE A 151 -5.97 -15.14 2.88
C PHE A 151 -6.78 -16.45 2.74
N ASP A 152 -7.89 -16.41 1.99
CA ASP A 152 -8.81 -17.55 1.84
C ASP A 152 -8.48 -18.35 0.57
N ARG A 153 -7.75 -19.45 0.75
CA ARG A 153 -7.39 -20.38 -0.34
C ARG A 153 -8.54 -21.26 -0.79
N ALA A 154 -9.54 -21.52 0.06
CA ALA A 154 -10.67 -22.37 -0.31
C ALA A 154 -11.55 -21.66 -1.35
N SER A 155 -11.70 -20.33 -1.21
CA SER A 155 -12.51 -19.51 -2.12
C SER A 155 -11.68 -18.61 -3.05
N ASN A 156 -10.34 -18.70 -3.00
CA ASN A 156 -9.39 -17.86 -3.75
C ASN A 156 -9.74 -16.35 -3.67
N ARG A 157 -9.77 -15.82 -2.45
CA ARG A 157 -10.11 -14.41 -2.18
C ARG A 157 -9.31 -13.87 -1.00
N ILE A 158 -9.28 -12.56 -0.89
CA ILE A 158 -8.62 -11.80 0.17
C ILE A 158 -9.69 -11.04 0.95
N GLY A 159 -9.67 -11.14 2.27
CA GLY A 159 -10.55 -10.37 3.17
C GLY A 159 -9.80 -9.20 3.76
N LEU A 160 -10.38 -8.00 3.73
CA LEU A 160 -9.78 -6.79 4.29
C LEU A 160 -10.73 -6.12 5.28
N ALA A 161 -10.19 -5.64 6.39
CA ALA A 161 -10.89 -4.81 7.36
C ALA A 161 -9.88 -3.90 8.09
N PRO A 162 -10.28 -2.72 8.61
CA PRO A 162 -9.38 -1.89 9.41
C PRO A 162 -8.87 -2.65 10.65
N ALA A 163 -7.55 -2.67 10.85
CA ALA A 163 -6.92 -3.31 12.00
C ALA A 163 -7.19 -2.53 13.30
N VAL A 164 -7.16 -3.24 14.44
CA VAL A 164 -7.34 -2.70 15.81
C VAL A 164 -6.04 -2.74 16.59
#